data_AF-A0AA52AQR0-F1
#
_entry.id   AF-A0AA52AQR0-F1
#
_cell.length_a   1.000
_cell.length_b   1.000
_cell.length_c   1.000
_cell.angle_alpha   90.00
_cell.angle_beta   90.00
_cell.angle_gamma   90.00
#
_symmetry.space_group_name_H-M   'P 1'
#
loop_
_entity.id
_entity.type
_entity.pdbx_description
1 polymer ?
#
loop_
_entity_poly.entity_id
_entity_poly.type
_entity_poly.pdbx_seq_one_letter_code
_entity_poly.pdbx_strand_id
1 'polypeptide(L)'
;MPADEDYEGLLAAYGSPLYVYDLARVRQAYADLAGSLPEGARVYYSLKANPHPGLVAELVRAGAHAEITSRGELASALEAGCAAGELLYSGPGKTAGELDEAVARGVRAFSAESFGDLERIGAAAVAHGATADCVLRVNAAGAPGDAGLRMTGSASQFGSDPEILLAAPERLRVPGARVVGLHFFPLTNARDEEGLVAEIVQSIRTAAELRDRLGLALRLVDLGGGFAAPYAVPGERPRYPGLRAAVTEALDTSLPGWRSGTPVIAFESGRHLVGDCGTLLTTVTDVKDSKGTRFAVLDAGVNHLGGLSGLGRLLPMKARPLGGDGGNGDNGGNDGSAAGEPERVTLAGPLCTPADLLGRAVELPGLGPGSVLAFPNVGAYGLTASLLGFLGHRAPAEVLIDGAEVVSASRLALHRHRITAAAKPEQRTGTGESDMSEQWDASYENLLKEVLPRLAEQDTVLPDTSLKSVGLDSLAMVEVLIRIEHEYALDIPDEDLVPGVFATPATLWTLIQRSRERSGSAA
;
A
#
# COMPACT_ATOMS: atom_id res chain seq x y z
N MET A 1 1.37 22.44 18.70
CA MET A 1 0.30 21.61 19.28
C MET A 1 -0.68 22.56 19.90
N PRO A 2 -1.99 22.43 19.66
CA PRO A 2 -2.94 23.09 20.55
C PRO A 2 -2.63 22.61 21.97
N ALA A 3 -2.75 23.51 22.94
CA ALA A 3 -2.38 23.27 24.33
C ALA A 3 -3.34 22.30 25.05
N ASP A 4 -4.29 21.69 24.32
CA ASP A 4 -5.52 21.11 24.86
C ASP A 4 -5.58 19.57 24.76
N GLU A 5 -4.55 18.89 24.24
CA GLU A 5 -4.53 17.43 24.13
C GLU A 5 -3.89 16.79 25.39
N ASP A 6 -4.69 16.09 26.20
CA ASP A 6 -4.25 15.38 27.42
C ASP A 6 -3.50 14.07 27.09
N TYR A 7 -2.30 14.20 26.52
CA TYR A 7 -1.47 13.05 26.19
C TYR A 7 -1.02 12.25 27.40
N GLU A 8 -0.85 12.88 28.56
CA GLU A 8 -0.49 12.18 29.79
C GLU A 8 -1.62 11.27 30.25
N GLY A 9 -2.87 11.76 30.25
CA GLY A 9 -4.05 10.96 30.55
C GLY A 9 -4.25 9.81 29.56
N LEU A 10 -4.06 10.06 28.26
CA LEU A 10 -4.15 9.01 27.23
C LEU A 10 -3.06 7.94 27.41
N LEU A 11 -1.83 8.32 27.73
CA LEU A 11 -0.74 7.38 28.01
C LEU A 11 -1.00 6.58 29.28
N ALA A 12 -1.55 7.19 30.33
CA ALA A 12 -1.94 6.48 31.54
C ALA A 12 -3.04 5.44 31.27
N ALA A 13 -3.98 5.74 30.37
CA ALA A 13 -5.09 4.84 30.04
C ALA A 13 -4.71 3.71 29.06
N TYR A 14 -3.93 4.02 28.01
CA TYR A 14 -3.70 3.11 26.88
C TYR A 14 -2.27 2.58 26.77
N GLY A 15 -1.32 3.19 27.51
CA GLY A 15 0.11 2.90 27.47
C GLY A 15 0.77 3.37 26.17
N SER A 16 2.09 3.26 26.09
CA SER A 16 2.87 3.44 24.86
C SER A 16 3.33 2.10 24.27
N PRO A 17 3.67 2.02 22.97
CA PRO A 17 3.49 3.05 21.95
C PRO A 17 2.02 3.33 21.64
N LEU A 18 1.69 4.59 21.35
CA LEU A 18 0.32 5.06 21.15
C LEU A 18 0.23 6.06 20.00
N TYR A 19 -0.60 5.75 19.00
CA TYR A 19 -1.07 6.71 18.01
C TYR A 19 -2.30 7.43 18.53
N VAL A 20 -2.28 8.76 18.50
CA VAL A 20 -3.45 9.62 18.76
C VAL A 20 -3.83 10.32 17.46
N TYR A 21 -5.09 10.21 17.06
CA TYR A 21 -5.64 10.83 15.85
C TYR A 21 -6.73 11.84 16.21
N ASP A 22 -6.55 13.10 15.82
CA ASP A 22 -7.48 14.19 16.08
C ASP A 22 -8.46 14.39 14.90
N LEU A 23 -9.73 14.09 15.12
CA LEU A 23 -10.78 14.20 14.10
C LEU A 23 -11.08 15.65 13.68
N ALA A 24 -10.84 16.64 14.54
CA ALA A 24 -11.02 18.05 14.18
C ALA A 24 -10.02 18.46 13.09
N ARG A 25 -8.79 17.95 13.15
CA ARG A 25 -7.77 18.18 12.11
C ARG A 25 -8.14 17.54 10.78
N VAL A 26 -8.74 16.35 10.80
CA VAL A 26 -9.25 15.65 9.60
C VAL A 26 -10.33 16.49 8.92
N ARG A 27 -11.32 16.98 9.67
CA ARG A 27 -12.37 17.87 9.14
C ARG A 27 -11.79 19.13 8.52
N GLN A 28 -10.87 19.79 9.23
CA GLN A 28 -10.25 21.00 8.73
C GLN A 28 -9.41 20.72 7.47
N ALA A 29 -8.72 19.57 7.39
CA ALA A 29 -7.92 19.20 6.22
C ALA A 29 -8.81 19.01 4.99
N TYR A 30 -9.94 18.33 5.16
CA TYR A 30 -10.92 18.17 4.09
C TYR A 30 -11.50 19.52 3.65
N ALA A 31 -11.94 20.35 4.60
CA ALA A 31 -12.51 21.66 4.29
C ALA A 31 -11.51 22.58 3.57
N ASP A 32 -10.25 22.60 4.03
CA ASP A 32 -9.17 23.36 3.40
C ASP A 32 -8.93 22.87 1.96
N LEU A 33 -8.79 21.56 1.75
CA LEU A 33 -8.54 20.99 0.42
C LEU A 33 -9.73 21.22 -0.52
N ALA A 34 -10.95 20.86 -0.12
CA ALA A 34 -12.15 21.07 -0.92
C ALA A 34 -12.37 22.56 -1.24
N GLY A 35 -12.02 23.46 -0.31
CA GLY A 35 -12.03 24.91 -0.51
C GLY A 35 -11.01 25.40 -1.56
N SER A 36 -9.93 24.67 -1.78
CA SER A 36 -8.91 24.97 -2.79
C SER A 36 -9.19 24.38 -4.18
N LEU A 37 -10.15 23.47 -4.32
CA LEU A 37 -10.47 22.80 -5.61
C LEU A 37 -11.59 23.52 -6.36
N PRO A 38 -11.72 23.33 -7.70
CA PRO A 38 -12.87 23.84 -8.46
C PRO A 38 -14.22 23.46 -7.83
N GLU A 39 -15.23 24.31 -8.00
CA GLU A 39 -16.58 24.03 -7.47
C GLU A 39 -17.17 22.76 -8.10
N GLY A 40 -17.78 21.90 -7.27
CA GLY A 40 -18.30 20.61 -7.71
C GLY A 40 -17.25 19.52 -7.94
N ALA A 41 -15.96 19.80 -7.70
CA ALA A 41 -14.93 18.77 -7.73
C ALA A 41 -15.17 17.72 -6.63
N ARG A 42 -14.94 16.46 -6.99
CA ARG A 42 -15.01 15.33 -6.07
C ARG A 42 -13.64 15.10 -5.42
N VAL A 43 -13.63 14.81 -4.12
CA VAL A 43 -12.42 14.38 -3.41
C VAL A 43 -12.56 12.90 -3.08
N TYR A 44 -11.65 12.07 -3.58
CA TYR A 44 -11.47 10.71 -3.12
C TYR A 44 -10.38 10.69 -2.04
N TYR A 45 -10.71 10.09 -0.89
CA TYR A 45 -9.75 9.73 0.13
C TYR A 45 -9.05 8.43 -0.27
N SER A 46 -7.73 8.49 -0.44
CA SER A 46 -6.91 7.30 -0.70
C SER A 46 -6.62 6.53 0.59
N LEU A 47 -7.32 5.41 0.79
CA LEU A 47 -7.27 4.64 2.04
C LEU A 47 -5.88 4.10 2.39
N LYS A 48 -5.02 3.89 1.38
CA LYS A 48 -3.61 3.48 1.57
C LYS A 48 -2.84 4.39 2.52
N ALA A 49 -3.25 5.66 2.67
CA ALA A 49 -2.64 6.57 3.63
C ALA A 49 -2.95 6.15 5.07
N ASN A 50 -4.22 5.88 5.39
CA ASN A 50 -4.63 5.32 6.68
C ASN A 50 -6.03 4.69 6.57
N PRO A 51 -6.14 3.35 6.49
CA PRO A 51 -7.42 2.67 6.39
C PRO A 51 -8.13 2.55 7.74
N HIS A 52 -7.83 3.34 8.77
CA HIS A 52 -8.56 3.29 10.05
C HIS A 52 -10.04 3.66 9.84
N PRO A 53 -11.02 2.77 10.14
CA PRO A 53 -12.43 2.99 9.81
C PRO A 53 -13.01 4.31 10.34
N GLY A 54 -12.60 4.73 11.55
CA GLY A 54 -13.04 6.01 12.12
C GLY A 54 -12.54 7.25 11.37
N LEU A 55 -11.36 7.21 10.74
CA LEU A 55 -10.86 8.32 9.92
C LEU A 55 -11.57 8.33 8.56
N VAL A 56 -11.79 7.15 7.99
CA VAL A 56 -12.56 6.99 6.75
C VAL A 56 -13.99 7.51 6.93
N ALA A 57 -14.67 7.11 8.01
CA ALA A 57 -16.02 7.54 8.32
C ALA A 57 -16.11 9.06 8.48
N GLU A 58 -15.13 9.67 9.14
CA GLU A 58 -15.10 11.13 9.33
C GLU A 58 -14.93 11.88 8.01
N LEU A 59 -14.04 11.42 7.12
CA LEU A 59 -13.86 12.01 5.79
C LEU A 59 -15.09 11.84 4.90
N VAL A 60 -15.73 10.67 4.93
CA VAL A 60 -16.96 10.43 4.16
C VAL A 60 -18.10 11.32 4.67
N ARG A 61 -18.25 11.46 5.99
CA ARG A 61 -19.21 12.39 6.59
C ARG A 61 -18.94 13.85 6.20
N ALA A 62 -17.68 14.22 6.00
CA ALA A 62 -17.30 15.54 5.51
C ALA A 62 -17.60 15.74 4.01
N GLY A 63 -17.78 14.65 3.24
CA GLY A 63 -18.13 14.67 1.82
C GLY A 63 -17.08 14.04 0.90
N ALA A 64 -16.06 13.37 1.44
CA ALA A 64 -15.12 12.60 0.62
C ALA A 64 -15.77 11.30 0.12
N HIS A 65 -15.32 10.84 -1.05
CA HIS A 65 -15.52 9.46 -1.50
C HIS A 65 -14.29 8.62 -1.12
N ALA A 66 -14.35 7.31 -1.27
CA ALA A 66 -13.24 6.42 -0.92
C ALA A 66 -12.60 5.78 -2.17
N GLU A 67 -11.28 5.90 -2.26
CA GLU A 67 -10.44 5.17 -3.21
C GLU A 67 -9.72 4.04 -2.47
N ILE A 68 -9.85 2.83 -3.02
CA ILE A 68 -9.36 1.59 -2.42
C ILE A 68 -8.51 0.82 -3.42
N THR A 69 -7.60 -0.02 -2.93
CA THR A 69 -6.63 -0.77 -3.72
C THR A 69 -6.62 -2.27 -3.40
N SER A 70 -7.28 -2.68 -2.32
CA SER A 70 -7.25 -4.06 -1.81
C SER A 70 -8.54 -4.45 -1.11
N ARG A 71 -8.72 -5.76 -0.90
CA ARG A 71 -9.82 -6.32 -0.06
C ARG A 71 -9.84 -5.77 1.36
N GLY A 72 -8.68 -5.52 1.96
CA GLY A 72 -8.60 -4.95 3.31
C GLY A 72 -9.14 -3.54 3.36
N GLU A 73 -8.80 -2.72 2.35
CA GLU A 73 -9.33 -1.37 2.22
C GLU A 73 -10.82 -1.36 1.85
N LEU A 74 -11.28 -2.30 1.01
CA LEU A 74 -12.70 -2.51 0.77
C LEU A 74 -13.45 -2.80 2.09
N ALA A 75 -12.94 -3.73 2.90
CA ALA A 75 -13.54 -4.06 4.18
C ALA A 75 -13.62 -2.85 5.12
N SER A 76 -12.51 -2.10 5.24
CA SER A 76 -12.47 -0.87 6.05
C SER A 76 -13.45 0.20 5.55
N ALA A 77 -13.52 0.44 4.24
CA ALA A 77 -14.46 1.39 3.67
C ALA A 77 -15.91 1.01 3.96
N LEU A 78 -16.26 -0.27 3.82
CA LEU A 78 -17.61 -0.73 4.12
C LEU A 78 -17.93 -0.67 5.62
N GLU A 79 -16.97 -0.98 6.49
CA GLU A 79 -17.09 -0.82 7.95
C GLU A 79 -17.31 0.65 8.35
N ALA A 80 -16.63 1.57 7.67
CA ALA A 80 -16.79 3.01 7.82
C ALA A 80 -18.13 3.55 7.28
N GLY A 81 -18.97 2.69 6.71
CA GLY A 81 -20.29 3.05 6.19
C GLY A 81 -20.30 3.55 4.74
N CYS A 82 -19.21 3.40 3.99
CA CYS A 82 -19.20 3.76 2.57
C CYS A 82 -20.16 2.88 1.77
N ALA A 83 -20.90 3.49 0.84
CA ALA A 83 -21.65 2.74 -0.14
C ALA A 83 -20.69 2.11 -1.18
N ALA A 84 -20.73 0.79 -1.35
CA ALA A 84 -19.84 0.08 -2.27
C ALA A 84 -19.88 0.63 -3.71
N GLY A 85 -21.06 1.04 -4.18
CA GLY A 85 -21.25 1.62 -5.51
C GLY A 85 -20.61 3.00 -5.72
N GLU A 86 -20.15 3.64 -4.64
CA GLU A 86 -19.47 4.95 -4.68
C GLU A 86 -17.95 4.83 -4.53
N LEU A 87 -17.43 3.62 -4.33
CA LEU A 87 -16.00 3.35 -4.21
C LEU A 87 -15.32 3.34 -5.58
N LEU A 88 -14.11 3.90 -5.66
CA LEU A 88 -13.21 3.74 -6.79
C LEU A 88 -12.15 2.68 -6.44
N TYR A 89 -12.16 1.55 -7.16
CA TYR A 89 -11.14 0.51 -6.97
C TYR A 89 -9.97 0.70 -7.94
N SER A 90 -8.77 0.96 -7.41
CA SER A 90 -7.54 1.21 -8.16
C SER A 90 -6.47 0.12 -7.91
N GLY A 91 -5.25 0.32 -8.43
CA GLY A 91 -4.08 -0.52 -8.16
C GLY A 91 -3.72 -1.49 -9.28
N PRO A 92 -2.43 -1.76 -9.54
CA PRO A 92 -1.96 -2.51 -10.72
C PRO A 92 -2.15 -4.03 -10.62
N GLY A 93 -2.38 -4.56 -9.42
CA GLY A 93 -2.33 -6.01 -9.13
C GLY A 93 -3.66 -6.70 -8.96
N LYS A 94 -4.77 -6.16 -9.49
CA LYS A 94 -6.12 -6.70 -9.23
C LYS A 94 -6.23 -8.15 -9.72
N THR A 95 -6.45 -9.07 -8.79
CA THR A 95 -6.65 -10.49 -9.09
C THR A 95 -8.11 -10.79 -9.44
N ALA A 96 -8.36 -11.91 -10.13
CA ALA A 96 -9.72 -12.34 -10.46
C ALA A 96 -10.60 -12.50 -9.20
N GLY A 97 -10.03 -13.05 -8.12
CA GLY A 97 -10.75 -13.19 -6.86
C GLY A 97 -11.07 -11.85 -6.18
N GLU A 98 -10.16 -10.87 -6.23
CA GLU A 98 -10.43 -9.53 -5.67
C GLU A 98 -11.52 -8.81 -6.45
N LEU A 99 -11.48 -8.91 -7.78
CA LEU A 99 -12.50 -8.32 -8.65
C LEU A 99 -13.87 -8.99 -8.45
N ASP A 100 -13.92 -10.32 -8.38
CA ASP A 100 -15.14 -11.08 -8.09
C ASP A 100 -15.78 -10.61 -6.76
N GLU A 101 -14.98 -10.54 -5.69
CA GLU A 101 -15.46 -10.06 -4.40
C GLU A 101 -15.92 -8.61 -4.46
N ALA A 102 -15.12 -7.70 -5.05
CA ALA A 102 -15.44 -6.29 -5.11
C ALA A 102 -16.77 -6.06 -5.85
N VAL A 103 -16.96 -6.69 -7.01
CA VAL A 103 -18.19 -6.57 -7.80
C VAL A 103 -19.39 -7.18 -7.04
N ALA A 104 -19.21 -8.35 -6.42
CA ALA A 104 -20.24 -9.01 -5.61
C ALA A 104 -20.71 -8.12 -4.44
N ARG A 105 -19.77 -7.40 -3.81
CA ARG A 105 -20.05 -6.45 -2.72
C ARG A 105 -20.67 -5.14 -3.17
N GLY A 106 -20.77 -4.90 -4.48
CA GLY A 106 -21.45 -3.75 -5.05
C GLY A 106 -20.54 -2.69 -5.65
N VAL A 107 -19.22 -2.92 -5.72
CA VAL A 107 -18.30 -1.98 -6.39
C VAL A 107 -18.61 -1.92 -7.88
N ARG A 108 -18.66 -0.71 -8.43
CA ARG A 108 -18.97 -0.46 -9.85
C ARG A 108 -17.95 0.41 -10.56
N ALA A 109 -17.14 1.20 -9.86
CA ALA A 109 -16.14 2.06 -10.47
C ALA A 109 -14.73 1.49 -10.27
N PHE A 110 -13.97 1.40 -11.37
CA PHE A 110 -12.62 0.84 -11.37
C PHE A 110 -11.66 1.75 -12.15
N SER A 111 -10.42 1.88 -11.66
CA SER A 111 -9.32 2.43 -12.42
C SER A 111 -8.57 1.29 -13.10
N ALA A 112 -8.77 1.11 -14.40
CA ALA A 112 -8.12 0.08 -15.20
C ALA A 112 -6.69 0.49 -15.56
N GLU A 113 -5.73 -0.40 -15.29
CA GLU A 113 -4.29 -0.11 -15.41
C GLU A 113 -3.73 -0.50 -16.79
N SER A 114 -4.38 -1.45 -17.47
CA SER A 114 -4.02 -1.96 -18.79
C SER A 114 -5.23 -2.57 -19.50
N PHE A 115 -5.09 -2.93 -20.77
CA PHE A 115 -6.11 -3.69 -21.49
C PHE A 115 -6.46 -5.02 -20.79
N GLY A 116 -5.44 -5.78 -20.33
CA GLY A 116 -5.68 -7.03 -19.62
C GLY A 116 -6.38 -6.81 -18.26
N ASP A 117 -6.11 -5.70 -17.59
CA ASP A 117 -6.84 -5.33 -16.37
C ASP A 117 -8.31 -4.99 -16.67
N LEU A 118 -8.56 -4.22 -17.73
CA LEU A 118 -9.91 -3.89 -18.20
C LEU A 118 -10.70 -5.16 -18.57
N GLU A 119 -10.08 -6.11 -19.27
CA GLU A 119 -10.65 -7.42 -19.62
C GLU A 119 -11.04 -8.21 -18.37
N ARG A 120 -10.17 -8.27 -17.34
CA ARG A 120 -10.49 -8.94 -16.07
C ARG A 120 -11.63 -8.28 -15.32
N ILE A 121 -11.66 -6.94 -15.26
CA ILE A 121 -12.75 -6.17 -14.64
C ILE A 121 -14.08 -6.48 -15.34
N GLY A 122 -14.09 -6.46 -16.68
CA GLY A 122 -15.27 -6.77 -17.47
C GLY A 122 -15.78 -8.20 -17.24
N ALA A 123 -14.89 -9.18 -17.23
CA ALA A 123 -15.25 -10.59 -16.94
C ALA A 123 -15.90 -10.75 -15.56
N ALA A 124 -15.35 -10.13 -14.52
CA ALA A 124 -15.95 -10.13 -13.19
C ALA A 124 -17.33 -9.45 -13.19
N ALA A 125 -17.46 -8.29 -13.85
CA ALA A 125 -18.76 -7.61 -13.96
C ALA A 125 -19.82 -8.48 -14.64
N VAL A 126 -19.49 -9.16 -15.74
CA VAL A 126 -20.40 -10.09 -16.44
C VAL A 126 -20.82 -11.24 -15.53
N ALA A 127 -19.90 -11.84 -14.78
CA ALA A 127 -20.19 -12.96 -13.90
C ALA A 127 -21.25 -12.62 -12.83
N HIS A 128 -21.32 -11.35 -12.43
CA HIS A 128 -22.29 -10.82 -11.45
C HIS A 128 -23.49 -10.11 -12.10
N GLY A 129 -23.68 -10.23 -13.42
CA GLY A 129 -24.78 -9.56 -14.12
C GLY A 129 -24.72 -8.04 -14.02
N ALA A 130 -23.54 -7.47 -13.86
CA ALA A 130 -23.28 -6.05 -13.66
C ALA A 130 -22.55 -5.42 -14.86
N THR A 131 -22.37 -4.11 -14.79
CA THR A 131 -21.45 -3.38 -15.68
C THR A 131 -20.55 -2.52 -14.81
N ALA A 132 -19.24 -2.63 -15.04
CA ALA A 132 -18.22 -1.81 -14.40
C ALA A 132 -18.00 -0.53 -15.22
N ASP A 133 -17.99 0.62 -14.55
CA ASP A 133 -17.56 1.89 -15.09
C ASP A 133 -16.05 2.03 -14.85
N CYS A 134 -15.27 2.08 -15.92
CA CYS A 134 -13.82 2.11 -15.87
C CYS A 134 -13.27 3.47 -16.28
N VAL A 135 -12.41 4.06 -15.46
CA VAL A 135 -11.46 5.08 -15.90
C VAL A 135 -10.16 4.40 -16.33
N LEU A 136 -9.53 4.89 -17.39
CA LEU A 136 -8.21 4.38 -17.81
C LEU A 136 -7.13 5.15 -17.08
N ARG A 137 -6.25 4.46 -16.36
CA ARG A 137 -5.09 5.10 -15.74
C ARG A 137 -4.04 5.39 -16.81
N VAL A 138 -3.63 6.65 -16.95
CA VAL A 138 -2.73 7.09 -18.01
C VAL A 138 -1.34 7.38 -17.45
N ASN A 139 -0.33 6.77 -18.05
CA ASN A 139 1.08 7.09 -17.81
C ASN A 139 1.56 8.13 -18.81
N ALA A 140 1.17 9.39 -18.62
CA ALA A 140 1.56 10.48 -19.52
C ALA A 140 2.84 11.18 -19.05
N ALA A 141 3.54 11.80 -20.00
CA ALA A 141 4.60 12.76 -19.69
C ALA A 141 4.04 13.89 -18.81
N GLY A 142 4.76 14.21 -17.74
CA GLY A 142 4.44 15.31 -16.83
C GLY A 142 4.75 16.69 -17.42
N ALA A 143 4.37 17.73 -16.68
CA ALA A 143 4.72 19.11 -17.01
C ALA A 143 6.25 19.32 -17.00
N PRO A 144 6.82 20.24 -17.79
CA PRO A 144 8.23 20.59 -17.67
C PRO A 144 8.52 21.22 -16.29
N GLY A 145 9.70 20.94 -15.73
CA GLY A 145 10.13 21.46 -14.41
C GLY A 145 10.45 20.37 -13.40
N ASP A 146 10.61 20.75 -12.13
CA ASP A 146 10.91 19.87 -11.00
C ASP A 146 9.88 20.09 -9.88
N ALA A 147 8.74 19.39 -10.00
CA ALA A 147 7.60 19.51 -9.09
C ALA A 147 7.68 18.55 -7.88
N GLY A 148 8.73 17.74 -7.78
CA GLY A 148 8.86 16.65 -6.80
C GLY A 148 8.94 15.27 -7.45
N LEU A 149 8.62 14.22 -6.68
CA LEU A 149 8.70 12.84 -7.17
C LEU A 149 7.53 12.54 -8.12
N ARG A 150 7.83 12.48 -9.42
CA ARG A 150 6.85 12.08 -10.44
C ARG A 150 6.54 10.60 -10.35
N MET A 151 5.28 10.29 -10.65
CA MET A 151 4.74 8.92 -10.66
C MET A 151 4.33 8.48 -12.06
N THR A 152 4.45 9.36 -13.06
CA THR A 152 4.21 9.11 -14.48
C THR A 152 5.32 9.70 -15.38
N GLY A 153 5.30 9.34 -16.66
CA GLY A 153 6.20 9.90 -17.69
C GLY A 153 7.52 9.14 -17.82
N SER A 154 7.65 8.00 -17.15
CA SER A 154 8.75 7.04 -17.26
C SER A 154 8.20 5.61 -17.20
N ALA A 155 9.04 4.62 -17.49
CA ALA A 155 8.66 3.22 -17.35
C ALA A 155 8.18 2.94 -15.92
N SER A 156 6.95 2.44 -15.80
CA SER A 156 6.23 2.31 -14.54
C SER A 156 5.28 1.12 -14.63
N GLN A 157 4.99 0.48 -13.49
CA GLN A 157 3.96 -0.55 -13.39
C GLN A 157 2.53 0.02 -13.38
N PHE A 158 2.39 1.35 -13.38
CA PHE A 158 1.11 2.04 -13.25
C PHE A 158 0.66 2.67 -14.57
N GLY A 159 -0.60 2.42 -14.93
CA GLY A 159 -1.25 3.00 -16.09
C GLY A 159 -0.70 2.53 -17.44
N SER A 160 -1.35 3.01 -18.48
CA SER A 160 -1.00 2.76 -19.87
C SER A 160 -0.48 4.02 -20.54
N ASP A 161 0.56 3.88 -21.34
CA ASP A 161 1.10 4.98 -22.14
C ASP A 161 0.03 5.44 -23.17
N PRO A 162 -0.14 6.76 -23.40
CA PRO A 162 -1.09 7.27 -24.37
C PRO A 162 -0.97 6.62 -25.75
N GLU A 163 0.26 6.42 -26.23
CA GLU A 163 0.56 5.83 -27.53
C GLU A 163 0.02 4.40 -27.66
N ILE A 164 0.08 3.61 -26.58
CA ILE A 164 -0.44 2.24 -26.53
C ILE A 164 -1.97 2.25 -26.62
N LEU A 165 -2.62 3.15 -25.88
CA LEU A 165 -4.09 3.30 -25.91
C LEU A 165 -4.58 3.72 -27.30
N LEU A 166 -3.85 4.63 -27.95
CA LEU A 166 -4.16 5.18 -29.27
C LEU A 166 -3.87 4.19 -30.41
N ALA A 167 -2.93 3.27 -30.23
CA ALA A 167 -2.60 2.26 -31.22
C ALA A 167 -3.62 1.11 -31.29
N ALA A 168 -4.40 0.89 -30.22
CA ALA A 168 -5.36 -0.21 -30.13
C ALA A 168 -6.71 0.20 -29.47
N PRO A 169 -7.39 1.25 -29.96
CA PRO A 169 -8.63 1.77 -29.36
C PRO A 169 -9.77 0.74 -29.36
N GLU A 170 -9.78 -0.21 -30.29
CA GLU A 170 -10.76 -1.30 -30.35
C GLU A 170 -10.73 -2.19 -29.09
N ARG A 171 -9.56 -2.33 -28.45
CA ARG A 171 -9.40 -3.12 -27.22
C ARG A 171 -10.06 -2.49 -25.99
N LEU A 172 -10.48 -1.24 -26.08
CA LEU A 172 -11.26 -0.57 -25.03
C LEU A 172 -12.71 -1.07 -24.96
N ARG A 173 -13.16 -1.83 -25.96
CA ARG A 173 -14.53 -2.38 -26.03
C ARG A 173 -14.57 -3.76 -25.38
N VAL A 174 -14.70 -3.79 -24.06
CA VAL A 174 -14.73 -5.02 -23.26
C VAL A 174 -16.15 -5.32 -22.76
N PRO A 175 -16.71 -6.52 -22.98
CA PRO A 175 -17.99 -6.92 -22.39
C PRO A 175 -18.00 -6.75 -20.87
N GLY A 176 -19.06 -6.13 -20.33
CA GLY A 176 -19.19 -5.87 -18.90
C GLY A 176 -18.38 -4.68 -18.36
N ALA A 177 -17.50 -4.07 -19.15
CA ALA A 177 -16.76 -2.87 -18.75
C ALA A 177 -17.03 -1.71 -19.73
N ARG A 178 -17.35 -0.54 -19.18
CA ARG A 178 -17.55 0.68 -19.95
C ARG A 178 -16.45 1.67 -19.59
N VAL A 179 -15.65 2.05 -20.58
CA VAL A 179 -14.69 3.15 -20.41
C VAL A 179 -15.45 4.47 -20.32
N VAL A 180 -15.42 5.11 -19.15
CA VAL A 180 -16.15 6.35 -18.84
C VAL A 180 -15.24 7.53 -18.55
N GLY A 181 -13.92 7.36 -18.59
CA GLY A 181 -13.04 8.41 -18.13
C GLY A 181 -11.56 8.08 -18.15
N LEU A 182 -10.80 9.00 -17.59
CA LEU A 182 -9.35 8.93 -17.48
C LEU A 182 -8.94 9.22 -16.04
N HIS A 183 -7.87 8.57 -15.59
CA HIS A 183 -7.29 8.75 -14.27
C HIS A 183 -5.80 9.05 -14.42
N PHE A 184 -5.36 10.12 -13.79
CA PHE A 184 -3.98 10.57 -13.74
C PHE A 184 -3.51 10.55 -12.28
N PHE A 185 -2.26 10.18 -12.06
CA PHE A 185 -1.61 10.35 -10.76
C PHE A 185 -0.18 10.84 -11.01
N PRO A 186 0.00 12.11 -11.42
CA PRO A 186 1.28 12.56 -11.99
C PRO A 186 2.38 12.74 -10.94
N LEU A 187 1.99 13.02 -9.70
CA LEU A 187 2.91 13.53 -8.68
C LEU A 187 2.53 13.01 -7.28
N THR A 188 3.54 12.83 -6.43
CA THR A 188 3.37 12.67 -4.98
C THR A 188 4.15 13.73 -4.21
N ASN A 189 3.52 14.28 -3.17
CA ASN A 189 4.12 15.23 -2.23
C ASN A 189 4.86 16.37 -2.93
N ALA A 190 4.09 17.17 -3.67
CA ALA A 190 4.56 18.31 -4.45
C ALA A 190 5.47 19.23 -3.64
N ARG A 191 6.51 19.76 -4.30
CA ARG A 191 7.43 20.72 -3.68
C ARG A 191 6.73 22.02 -3.28
N ASP A 192 5.91 22.53 -4.19
CA ASP A 192 5.23 23.81 -4.09
C ASP A 192 3.90 23.78 -4.88
N GLU A 193 3.10 24.83 -4.71
CA GLU A 193 1.80 24.96 -5.40
C GLU A 193 1.96 25.12 -6.92
N GLU A 194 2.98 25.83 -7.38
CA GLU A 194 3.21 26.07 -8.81
C GLU A 194 3.44 24.75 -9.56
N GLY A 195 4.31 23.87 -9.02
CA GLY A 195 4.57 22.55 -9.57
C GLY A 195 3.33 21.66 -9.56
N LEU A 196 2.54 21.69 -8.48
CA LEU A 196 1.28 20.94 -8.39
C LEU A 196 0.29 21.40 -9.46
N VAL A 197 0.09 22.70 -9.60
CA VAL A 197 -0.81 23.29 -10.61
C VAL A 197 -0.35 22.91 -12.02
N ALA A 198 0.94 23.00 -12.31
CA ALA A 198 1.48 22.67 -13.62
C ALA A 198 1.17 21.22 -14.03
N GLU A 199 1.38 20.26 -13.13
CA GLU A 199 1.11 18.83 -13.39
C GLU A 199 -0.40 18.55 -13.56
N ILE A 200 -1.26 19.19 -12.77
CA ILE A 200 -2.73 19.06 -12.91
C ILE A 200 -3.19 19.64 -14.25
N VAL A 201 -2.72 20.84 -14.62
CA VAL A 201 -3.06 21.48 -15.89
C VAL A 201 -2.58 20.64 -17.08
N GLN A 202 -1.40 20.04 -16.98
CA GLN A 202 -0.91 19.13 -18.01
C GLN A 202 -1.81 17.89 -18.14
N SER A 203 -2.23 17.31 -17.02
CA SER A 203 -3.16 16.17 -17.00
C SER A 203 -4.51 16.51 -17.65
N ILE A 204 -5.05 17.71 -17.40
CA ILE A 204 -6.28 18.21 -18.05
C ILE A 204 -6.11 18.29 -19.58
N ARG A 205 -4.99 18.81 -20.06
CA ARG A 205 -4.70 18.90 -21.51
C ARG A 205 -4.60 17.53 -22.14
N THR A 206 -3.88 16.61 -21.50
CA THR A 206 -3.77 15.22 -21.95
C THR A 206 -5.14 14.52 -21.95
N ALA A 207 -5.99 14.78 -20.96
CA ALA A 207 -7.34 14.24 -20.91
C ALA A 207 -8.19 14.69 -22.09
N ALA A 208 -8.12 15.98 -22.45
CA ALA A 208 -8.82 16.52 -23.60
C ALA A 208 -8.29 15.95 -24.93
N GLU A 209 -6.97 15.80 -25.08
CA GLU A 209 -6.38 15.18 -26.27
C GLU A 209 -6.85 13.72 -26.44
N LEU A 210 -6.75 12.91 -25.38
CA LEU A 210 -7.14 11.51 -25.44
C LEU A 210 -8.65 11.35 -25.67
N ARG A 211 -9.48 12.21 -25.08
CA ARG A 211 -10.92 12.27 -25.37
C ARG A 211 -11.17 12.38 -26.88
N ASP A 212 -10.54 13.36 -27.52
CA ASP A 212 -10.79 13.67 -28.93
C ASP A 212 -10.26 12.58 -29.85
N ARG A 213 -9.07 12.04 -29.56
CA ARG A 213 -8.43 11.01 -30.39
C ARG A 213 -9.05 9.62 -30.24
N LEU A 214 -9.55 9.27 -29.05
CA LEU A 214 -10.19 7.99 -28.77
C LEU A 214 -11.72 8.04 -28.89
N GLY A 215 -12.31 9.23 -29.04
CA GLY A 215 -13.76 9.42 -29.09
C GLY A 215 -14.46 9.06 -27.78
N LEU A 216 -13.82 9.31 -26.63
CA LEU A 216 -14.35 8.93 -25.31
C LEU A 216 -15.44 9.91 -24.85
N ALA A 217 -16.53 9.37 -24.32
CA ALA A 217 -17.52 10.15 -23.57
C ALA A 217 -17.09 10.24 -22.10
N LEU A 218 -16.27 11.25 -21.77
CA LEU A 218 -15.78 11.45 -20.40
C LEU A 218 -16.93 11.80 -19.44
N ARG A 219 -17.18 10.93 -18.48
CA ARG A 219 -18.07 11.12 -17.32
C ARG A 219 -17.29 11.40 -16.04
N LEU A 220 -16.05 10.91 -15.95
CA LEU A 220 -15.14 11.15 -14.83
C LEU A 220 -13.74 11.46 -15.38
N VAL A 221 -13.12 12.52 -14.88
CA VAL A 221 -11.69 12.76 -15.04
C VAL A 221 -11.10 12.87 -13.65
N ASP A 222 -10.35 11.86 -13.27
CA ASP A 222 -9.62 11.85 -12.01
C ASP A 222 -8.21 12.41 -12.25
N LEU A 223 -7.92 13.55 -11.64
CA LEU A 223 -6.65 14.25 -11.77
C LEU A 223 -5.63 13.80 -10.70
N GLY A 224 -6.03 12.85 -9.84
CA GLY A 224 -5.17 12.25 -8.83
C GLY A 224 -4.78 13.22 -7.73
N GLY A 225 -3.62 12.94 -7.13
CA GLY A 225 -3.11 13.67 -5.98
C GLY A 225 -1.85 14.48 -6.26
N GLY A 226 -0.95 14.45 -5.28
CA GLY A 226 0.24 15.28 -5.26
C GLY A 226 0.25 16.30 -4.12
N PHE A 227 -0.86 16.46 -3.42
CA PHE A 227 -0.94 17.31 -2.23
C PHE A 227 0.07 16.87 -1.16
N ALA A 228 0.87 17.83 -0.71
CA ALA A 228 1.97 17.59 0.20
C ALA A 228 1.49 17.64 1.65
N ALA A 229 2.22 16.95 2.52
CA ALA A 229 2.07 17.12 3.96
C ALA A 229 3.41 16.83 4.67
N PRO A 230 3.66 17.46 5.83
CA PRO A 230 4.78 17.06 6.68
C PRO A 230 4.63 15.58 7.08
N TYR A 231 5.75 14.91 7.31
CA TYR A 231 5.78 13.52 7.79
C TYR A 231 6.84 13.34 8.86
N ALA A 232 6.42 12.90 10.05
CA ALA A 232 7.30 12.65 11.20
C ALA A 232 8.22 13.85 11.57
N VAL A 233 7.79 15.06 11.24
CA VAL A 233 8.48 16.32 11.55
C VAL A 233 7.45 17.39 11.89
N PRO A 234 7.77 18.36 12.76
CA PRO A 234 6.90 19.49 12.99
C PRO A 234 6.70 20.35 11.73
N GLY A 235 5.52 20.93 11.62
CA GLY A 235 5.14 21.80 10.51
C GLY A 235 3.63 21.72 10.28
N GLU A 236 3.12 22.69 9.54
CA GLU A 236 1.73 22.71 9.10
C GLU A 236 1.62 22.15 7.68
N ARG A 237 0.45 21.62 7.34
CA ARG A 237 0.14 21.25 5.96
C ARG A 237 0.16 22.49 5.05
N PRO A 238 0.69 22.39 3.81
CA PRO A 238 0.62 23.48 2.83
C PRO A 238 -0.82 23.90 2.53
N ARG A 239 -1.02 25.14 2.08
CA ARG A 239 -2.30 25.63 1.55
C ARG A 239 -2.15 25.96 0.07
N TYR A 240 -3.26 25.91 -0.67
CA TYR A 240 -3.27 26.07 -2.12
C TYR A 240 -4.24 27.17 -2.58
N PRO A 241 -3.95 28.45 -2.32
CA PRO A 241 -4.84 29.56 -2.66
C PRO A 241 -5.01 29.82 -4.16
N GLY A 242 -4.00 29.52 -4.99
CA GLY A 242 -4.02 29.74 -6.44
C GLY A 242 -4.63 28.57 -7.24
N LEU A 243 -4.64 27.37 -6.65
CA LEU A 243 -5.06 26.14 -7.30
C LEU A 243 -6.44 26.22 -7.96
N ARG A 244 -7.46 26.69 -7.22
CA ARG A 244 -8.84 26.78 -7.73
C ARG A 244 -8.91 27.56 -9.04
N ALA A 245 -8.31 28.74 -9.07
CA ALA A 245 -8.39 29.64 -10.22
C ALA A 245 -7.69 29.03 -11.45
N ALA A 246 -6.45 28.57 -11.28
CA ALA A 246 -5.66 28.02 -12.38
C ALA A 246 -6.25 26.75 -12.98
N VAL A 247 -6.76 25.84 -12.12
CA VAL A 247 -7.39 24.60 -12.57
C VAL A 247 -8.72 24.88 -13.26
N THR A 248 -9.54 25.79 -12.72
CA THR A 248 -10.82 26.21 -13.34
C THR A 248 -10.59 26.75 -14.75
N GLU A 249 -9.59 27.62 -14.94
CA GLU A 249 -9.25 28.18 -16.26
C GLU A 249 -8.84 27.08 -17.26
N ALA A 250 -8.02 26.13 -16.82
CA ALA A 250 -7.60 25.00 -17.67
C ALA A 250 -8.77 24.08 -18.05
N LEU A 251 -9.68 23.82 -17.11
CA LEU A 251 -10.90 23.04 -17.34
C LEU A 251 -11.86 23.75 -18.29
N ASP A 252 -12.07 25.06 -18.13
CA ASP A 252 -12.92 25.86 -19.01
C ASP A 252 -12.42 25.84 -20.46
N THR A 253 -11.10 25.84 -20.63
CA THR A 253 -10.45 25.79 -21.95
C THR A 253 -10.54 24.39 -22.56
N SER A 254 -10.23 23.34 -21.80
CA SER A 254 -9.96 22.00 -22.37
C SER A 254 -11.15 21.04 -22.27
N LEU A 255 -11.98 21.20 -21.23
CA LEU A 255 -13.09 20.31 -20.88
C LEU A 255 -14.37 21.09 -20.50
N PRO A 256 -14.85 22.07 -21.29
CA PRO A 256 -15.87 23.04 -20.88
C PRO A 256 -17.19 22.43 -20.35
N GLY A 257 -17.53 21.20 -20.74
CA GLY A 257 -18.69 20.47 -20.21
C GLY A 257 -18.63 20.19 -18.70
N TRP A 258 -17.47 20.31 -18.05
CA TRP A 258 -17.33 20.10 -16.61
C TRP A 258 -18.27 21.01 -15.79
N ARG A 259 -18.57 22.23 -16.27
CA ARG A 259 -19.51 23.17 -15.62
C ARG A 259 -20.96 22.70 -15.63
N SER A 260 -21.35 21.85 -16.58
CA SER A 260 -22.66 21.19 -16.58
C SER A 260 -22.65 19.86 -15.82
N GLY A 261 -21.56 19.54 -15.12
CA GLY A 261 -21.39 18.33 -14.32
C GLY A 261 -20.93 17.11 -15.11
N THR A 262 -20.45 17.26 -16.36
CA THR A 262 -19.93 16.14 -17.15
C THR A 262 -18.77 16.56 -18.06
N PRO A 263 -17.53 16.10 -17.80
CA PRO A 263 -17.17 15.12 -16.78
C PRO A 263 -17.23 15.69 -15.35
N VAL A 264 -17.49 14.80 -14.38
CA VAL A 264 -17.13 15.07 -12.98
C VAL A 264 -15.62 15.14 -12.90
N ILE A 265 -15.09 16.18 -12.28
CA ILE A 265 -13.66 16.32 -12.02
C ILE A 265 -13.39 15.80 -10.61
N ALA A 266 -12.44 14.89 -10.49
CA ALA A 266 -12.05 14.32 -9.21
C ALA A 266 -10.57 14.55 -8.92
N PHE A 267 -10.26 14.53 -7.63
CA PHE A 267 -8.92 14.57 -7.08
C PHE A 267 -8.79 13.50 -6.00
N GLU A 268 -7.61 12.90 -5.90
CA GLU A 268 -7.28 11.92 -4.88
C GLU A 268 -6.35 12.53 -3.84
N SER A 269 -6.63 12.30 -2.56
CA SER A 269 -5.72 12.70 -1.51
C SER A 269 -5.78 11.74 -0.33
N GLY A 270 -4.61 11.34 0.16
CA GLY A 270 -4.50 10.54 1.39
C GLY A 270 -3.70 11.30 2.43
N ARG A 271 -2.40 11.49 2.17
CA ARG A 271 -1.45 12.13 3.08
C ARG A 271 -1.88 13.51 3.55
N HIS A 272 -2.38 14.35 2.65
CA HIS A 272 -2.76 15.71 3.01
C HIS A 272 -3.99 15.76 3.92
N LEU A 273 -4.89 14.78 3.82
CA LEU A 273 -6.14 14.74 4.58
C LEU A 273 -5.97 14.18 6.01
N VAL A 274 -5.03 13.27 6.23
CA VAL A 274 -4.85 12.61 7.53
C VAL A 274 -3.43 12.69 8.08
N GLY A 275 -2.48 13.28 7.36
CA GLY A 275 -1.08 13.31 7.77
C GLY A 275 -0.89 14.04 9.10
N ASP A 276 -1.45 15.22 9.22
CA ASP A 276 -1.27 16.12 10.36
C ASP A 276 -2.23 15.89 11.53
N CYS A 277 -3.16 14.92 11.40
CA CYS A 277 -4.05 14.54 12.49
C CYS A 277 -3.40 13.56 13.47
N GLY A 278 -2.29 12.91 13.10
CA GLY A 278 -1.71 11.82 13.88
C GLY A 278 -0.42 12.19 14.60
N THR A 279 -0.33 11.77 15.87
CA THR A 279 0.86 11.84 16.71
C THR A 279 1.18 10.45 17.25
N LEU A 280 2.43 10.00 17.17
CA LEU A 280 2.93 8.81 17.86
C LEU A 280 3.61 9.21 19.17
N LEU A 281 3.14 8.67 20.27
CA LEU A 281 3.72 8.77 21.60
C LEU A 281 4.50 7.49 21.92
N THR A 282 5.75 7.65 22.38
CA THR A 282 6.64 6.55 22.75
C THR A 282 7.44 6.89 24.01
N THR A 283 7.76 5.87 24.79
CA THR A 283 8.48 6.02 26.06
C THR A 283 9.91 5.53 25.92
N VAL A 284 10.85 6.28 26.50
CA VAL A 284 12.25 5.88 26.64
C VAL A 284 12.33 4.74 27.67
N THR A 285 12.79 3.59 27.22
CA THR A 285 13.00 2.39 28.04
C THR A 285 14.38 2.37 28.70
N ASP A 286 15.40 2.88 28.02
CA ASP A 286 16.78 2.90 28.50
C ASP A 286 17.57 4.06 27.88
N VAL A 287 18.59 4.54 28.59
CA VAL A 287 19.55 5.53 28.10
C VAL A 287 20.95 5.06 28.40
N LYS A 288 21.80 4.97 27.38
CA LYS A 288 23.16 4.43 27.52
C LYS A 288 24.16 5.09 26.60
N ASP A 289 25.43 5.06 27.03
CA ASP A 289 26.56 5.40 26.18
C ASP A 289 27.20 4.15 25.59
N SER A 290 27.46 4.17 24.29
CA SER A 290 28.22 3.13 23.60
C SER A 290 29.18 3.73 22.61
N LYS A 291 30.48 3.46 22.79
CA LYS A 291 31.56 3.90 21.90
C LYS A 291 31.51 5.42 21.58
N GLY A 292 31.21 6.23 22.60
CA GLY A 292 31.15 7.69 22.46
C GLY A 292 29.86 8.23 21.82
N THR A 293 28.85 7.39 21.62
CA THR A 293 27.51 7.80 21.18
C THR A 293 26.50 7.51 22.28
N ARG A 294 25.70 8.52 22.64
CA ARG A 294 24.57 8.36 23.55
C ARG A 294 23.35 7.85 22.79
N PHE A 295 22.67 6.87 23.35
CA PHE A 295 21.45 6.27 22.82
C PHE A 295 20.31 6.41 23.81
N ALA A 296 19.12 6.76 23.31
CA ALA A 296 17.86 6.56 24.00
C ALA A 296 17.11 5.44 23.28
N VAL A 297 16.82 4.36 24.00
CA VAL A 297 16.10 3.20 23.48
C VAL A 297 14.61 3.40 23.75
N LEU A 298 13.81 3.41 22.71
CA LEU A 298 12.39 3.67 22.73
C LEU A 298 11.60 2.35 22.71
N ASP A 299 10.37 2.38 23.23
CA ASP A 299 9.43 1.25 23.08
C ASP A 299 8.77 1.20 21.68
N ALA A 300 9.04 2.20 20.83
CA ALA A 300 8.69 2.24 19.42
C ALA A 300 9.93 2.29 18.51
N GLY A 301 9.84 1.68 17.34
CA GLY A 301 10.90 1.65 16.34
C GLY A 301 10.36 1.70 14.92
N VAL A 302 11.17 1.30 13.93
CA VAL A 302 10.75 1.22 12.52
C VAL A 302 9.63 0.19 12.27
N ASN A 303 9.37 -0.70 13.22
CA ASN A 303 8.21 -1.57 13.25
C ASN A 303 6.89 -0.84 13.53
N HIS A 304 6.93 0.36 14.11
CA HIS A 304 5.76 1.19 14.43
C HIS A 304 5.72 2.50 13.66
N LEU A 305 6.89 3.07 13.36
CA LEU A 305 7.08 4.27 12.55
C LEU A 305 8.16 4.01 11.48
N GLY A 306 7.90 3.03 10.62
CA GLY A 306 8.73 2.78 9.44
C GLY A 306 8.33 3.70 8.29
N GLY A 307 7.03 3.90 8.10
CA GLY A 307 6.53 4.59 6.92
C GLY A 307 7.04 4.00 5.62
N LEU A 308 7.41 4.87 4.68
CA LEU A 308 8.06 4.46 3.44
C LEU A 308 9.58 4.21 3.62
N SER A 309 10.07 3.88 4.82
CA SER A 309 11.49 3.54 5.04
C SER A 309 11.96 2.32 4.22
N GLY A 310 11.03 1.49 3.74
CA GLY A 310 11.29 0.50 2.68
C GLY A 310 11.69 1.09 1.32
N LEU A 311 11.50 2.39 1.07
CA LEU A 311 11.93 3.12 -0.13
C LEU A 311 13.34 3.74 -0.01
N GLY A 312 14.13 3.35 1.00
CA GLY A 312 15.58 3.61 1.03
C GLY A 312 16.00 5.00 1.51
N ARG A 313 15.10 5.81 2.08
CA ARG A 313 15.45 7.07 2.76
C ARG A 313 14.58 7.28 4.00
N LEU A 314 15.10 6.88 5.17
CA LEU A 314 14.63 7.42 6.44
C LEU A 314 15.04 8.89 6.49
N LEU A 315 14.10 9.79 6.17
CA LEU A 315 14.25 11.22 6.46
C LEU A 315 14.43 11.38 7.98
N PRO A 316 15.24 12.36 8.46
CA PRO A 316 15.44 12.53 9.89
C PRO A 316 14.09 12.89 10.55
N MET A 317 13.52 11.93 11.28
CA MET A 317 12.30 12.13 12.04
C MET A 317 12.62 13.01 13.25
N LYS A 318 11.73 13.94 13.57
CA LYS A 318 11.91 14.90 14.66
C LYS A 318 10.86 14.67 15.73
N ALA A 319 11.31 14.13 16.85
CA ALA A 319 10.51 13.98 18.05
C ALA A 319 10.52 15.25 18.90
N ARG A 320 9.53 15.39 19.78
CA ARG A 320 9.46 16.41 20.83
C ARG A 320 9.21 15.75 22.18
N PRO A 321 9.92 16.11 23.25
CA PRO A 321 9.60 15.64 24.60
C PRO A 321 8.22 16.14 25.05
N LEU A 322 7.45 15.29 25.74
CA LEU A 322 6.30 15.76 26.51
C LEU A 322 6.75 16.27 27.89
N GLY A 323 6.08 17.32 28.39
CA GLY A 323 6.41 17.93 29.68
C GLY A 323 7.64 18.84 29.68
N GLY A 324 8.29 19.03 28.51
CA GLY A 324 9.26 20.10 28.28
C GLY A 324 8.58 21.28 27.60
N ASP A 325 8.67 22.45 28.19
CA ASP A 325 8.26 23.77 27.72
C ASP A 325 8.70 24.09 26.27
N GLY A 326 7.95 23.58 25.30
CA GLY A 326 8.02 23.96 23.89
C GLY A 326 7.11 25.14 23.51
N GLY A 327 6.63 25.90 24.51
CA GLY A 327 5.73 27.03 24.33
C GLY A 327 6.49 28.35 24.41
N ASN A 328 6.70 28.99 23.26
CA ASN A 328 7.05 30.41 23.22
C ASN A 328 5.79 31.19 23.64
N GLY A 329 5.60 31.32 24.95
CA GLY A 329 4.45 31.97 25.59
C GLY A 329 4.95 32.76 26.78
N ASP A 330 5.09 34.07 26.57
CA ASP A 330 5.39 35.06 27.59
C ASP A 330 4.26 35.06 28.64
N ASN A 331 4.43 34.30 29.72
CA ASN A 331 3.65 34.46 30.95
C ASN A 331 4.48 33.93 32.13
N GLY A 332 4.98 34.89 32.92
CA GLY A 332 5.74 34.62 34.13
C GLY A 332 4.94 33.81 35.15
N GLY A 333 5.47 32.65 35.50
CA GLY A 333 5.05 31.82 36.62
C GLY A 333 6.13 30.77 36.86
N ASN A 334 6.77 30.84 38.01
CA ASN A 334 7.94 30.05 38.39
C ASN A 334 7.52 28.73 39.05
N ASP A 335 7.61 27.62 38.32
CA ASP A 335 7.74 26.27 38.86
C ASP A 335 8.75 25.44 38.03
N GLY A 336 9.99 25.40 38.52
CA GLY A 336 11.12 24.81 37.81
C GLY A 336 11.09 23.28 37.70
N SER A 337 10.65 22.77 36.54
CA SER A 337 11.22 21.54 35.97
C SER A 337 12.33 21.93 35.00
N ALA A 338 13.58 21.69 35.39
CA ALA A 338 14.76 21.99 34.60
C ALA A 338 14.73 21.27 33.24
N ALA A 339 14.45 21.99 32.15
CA ALA A 339 14.85 21.57 30.83
C ALA A 339 16.40 21.51 30.83
N GLY A 340 16.96 20.30 30.94
CA GLY A 340 18.40 20.09 30.90
C GLY A 340 19.00 20.61 29.60
N GLU A 341 20.30 20.95 29.61
CA GLU A 341 21.01 21.40 28.41
C GLU A 341 20.80 20.40 27.24
N PRO A 342 20.62 20.88 25.99
CA PRO A 342 20.45 19.99 24.85
C PRO A 342 21.62 19.02 24.72
N GLU A 343 21.31 17.72 24.70
CA GLU A 343 22.28 16.65 24.50
C GLU A 343 22.09 16.02 23.11
N ARG A 344 23.21 15.66 22.46
CA ARG A 344 23.16 14.87 21.21
C ARG A 344 22.90 13.41 21.54
N VAL A 345 21.76 12.89 21.10
CA VAL A 345 21.32 11.52 21.37
C VAL A 345 20.86 10.82 20.07
N THR A 346 21.09 9.51 19.99
CA THR A 346 20.54 8.66 18.92
C THR A 346 19.30 7.94 19.43
N LEU A 347 18.18 8.10 18.73
CA LEU A 347 16.91 7.45 19.04
C LEU A 347 16.86 6.08 18.37
N ALA A 348 16.95 5.02 19.17
CA ALA A 348 16.89 3.63 18.71
C ALA A 348 15.59 2.99 19.15
N GLY A 349 15.01 2.12 18.33
CA GLY A 349 13.85 1.33 18.72
C GLY A 349 14.20 0.01 19.43
N PRO A 350 13.20 -0.84 19.69
CA PRO A 350 13.36 -2.06 20.49
C PRO A 350 13.81 -3.29 19.68
N LEU A 351 13.98 -3.19 18.36
CA LEU A 351 14.25 -4.34 17.50
C LEU A 351 15.72 -4.78 17.57
N CYS A 352 15.97 -6.08 17.40
CA CYS A 352 17.31 -6.65 17.35
C CYS A 352 17.99 -6.45 15.98
N THR A 353 17.99 -5.21 15.47
CA THR A 353 18.64 -4.84 14.22
C THR A 353 19.26 -3.44 14.32
N PRO A 354 20.49 -3.23 13.80
CA PRO A 354 21.12 -1.90 13.82
C PRO A 354 20.40 -0.88 12.93
N ALA A 355 19.45 -1.33 12.09
CA ALA A 355 18.63 -0.46 11.26
C ALA A 355 17.46 0.19 12.02
N ASP A 356 17.19 -0.22 13.26
CA ASP A 356 16.07 0.29 14.05
C ASP A 356 16.40 1.63 14.72
N LEU A 357 16.42 2.68 13.90
CA LEU A 357 16.77 4.03 14.31
C LEU A 357 15.73 5.00 13.77
N LEU A 358 15.13 5.76 14.68
CA LEU A 358 14.19 6.83 14.32
C LEU A 358 14.89 8.19 14.17
N GLY A 359 16.07 8.37 14.78
CA GLY A 359 16.86 9.59 14.66
C GLY A 359 18.32 9.37 15.03
N ARG A 360 19.24 9.99 14.29
CA ARG A 360 20.68 9.91 14.55
C ARG A 360 21.20 11.24 15.06
N ALA A 361 21.86 11.23 16.21
CA ALA A 361 22.51 12.39 16.82
C ALA A 361 21.62 13.66 16.83
N VAL A 362 20.34 13.48 17.22
CA VAL A 362 19.36 14.54 17.39
C VAL A 362 19.63 15.31 18.68
N GLU A 363 19.33 16.59 18.70
CA GLU A 363 19.45 17.44 19.90
C GLU A 363 18.11 17.43 20.64
N LEU A 364 18.12 16.91 21.86
CA LEU A 364 16.97 16.85 22.76
C LEU A 364 17.44 17.21 24.18
N PRO A 365 16.57 17.73 25.05
CA PRO A 365 16.92 17.88 26.47
C PRO A 365 17.28 16.52 27.06
N GLY A 366 18.02 16.51 28.17
CA GLY A 366 18.47 15.28 28.83
C GLY A 366 17.33 14.27 29.04
N LEU A 367 17.36 13.18 28.26
CA LEU A 367 16.38 12.10 28.34
C LEU A 367 16.79 11.08 29.40
N GLY A 368 15.80 10.50 30.09
CA GLY A 368 15.95 9.38 31.00
C GLY A 368 14.89 8.31 30.77
N PRO A 369 15.01 7.12 31.38
CA PRO A 369 13.95 6.12 31.38
C PRO A 369 12.62 6.72 31.87
N GLY A 370 11.53 6.47 31.15
CA GLY A 370 10.22 7.05 31.40
C GLY A 370 9.97 8.40 30.71
N SER A 371 10.98 9.07 30.15
CA SER A 371 10.75 10.24 29.29
C SER A 371 9.89 9.87 28.09
N VAL A 372 8.92 10.71 27.76
CA VAL A 372 8.02 10.48 26.61
C VAL A 372 8.41 11.38 25.45
N LEU A 373 8.42 10.81 24.26
CA LEU A 373 8.64 11.52 23.00
C LEU A 373 7.39 11.43 22.13
N ALA A 374 7.04 12.54 21.50
CA ALA A 374 5.96 12.68 20.52
C ALA A 374 6.52 12.93 19.13
N PHE A 375 6.13 12.10 18.16
CA PHE A 375 6.38 12.27 16.74
C PHE A 375 5.11 12.79 16.07
N PRO A 376 5.06 14.07 15.63
CA PRO A 376 3.88 14.65 15.01
C PRO A 376 3.79 14.28 13.53
N ASN A 377 2.63 14.54 12.93
CA ASN A 377 2.39 14.42 11.49
C ASN A 377 2.63 12.98 10.96
N VAL A 378 2.11 11.99 11.69
CA VAL A 378 2.26 10.57 11.39
C VAL A 378 0.92 9.87 11.19
N GLY A 379 -0.15 10.63 10.91
CA GLY A 379 -1.47 10.06 10.66
C GLY A 379 -1.62 9.40 9.30
N ALA A 380 -0.71 9.67 8.35
CA ALA A 380 -0.64 9.01 7.05
C ALA A 380 0.64 8.19 6.92
N TYR A 381 0.54 6.91 6.54
CA TYR A 381 1.67 5.99 6.39
C TYR A 381 2.53 5.91 7.67
N GLY A 382 1.93 6.07 8.84
CA GLY A 382 2.58 5.80 10.11
C GLY A 382 2.52 4.30 10.37
N LEU A 383 1.55 3.90 11.18
CA LEU A 383 1.37 2.52 11.61
C LEU A 383 1.19 1.54 10.44
N THR A 384 0.32 1.89 9.48
CA THR A 384 -0.17 1.00 8.41
C THR A 384 0.88 0.69 7.35
N ALA A 385 1.95 1.48 7.26
CA ALA A 385 3.10 1.23 6.40
C ALA A 385 4.32 0.70 7.18
N SER A 386 4.15 0.27 8.43
CA SER A 386 5.26 -0.17 9.29
C SER A 386 5.38 -1.69 9.37
N LEU A 387 6.53 -2.17 9.87
CA LEU A 387 6.87 -3.59 9.95
C LEU A 387 6.20 -4.30 11.15
N LEU A 388 4.87 -4.26 11.24
CA LEU A 388 4.12 -4.74 12.42
C LEU A 388 4.32 -6.23 12.73
N GLY A 389 4.57 -7.05 11.71
CA GLY A 389 4.85 -8.49 11.88
C GLY A 389 6.30 -8.81 12.25
N PHE A 390 7.21 -7.84 12.17
CA PHE A 390 8.64 -8.08 12.37
C PHE A 390 8.96 -8.27 13.85
N LEU A 391 9.61 -9.40 14.16
CA LEU A 391 9.95 -9.84 15.52
C LEU A 391 8.76 -9.98 16.50
N GLY A 392 7.51 -9.91 16.00
CA GLY A 392 6.31 -10.20 16.79
C GLY A 392 6.02 -9.20 17.92
N HIS A 393 6.53 -7.97 17.85
CA HIS A 393 6.19 -6.92 18.82
C HIS A 393 4.71 -6.56 18.72
N ARG A 394 4.12 -6.16 19.85
CA ARG A 394 2.74 -5.68 19.89
C ARG A 394 2.59 -4.42 19.03
N ALA A 395 1.48 -4.29 18.30
CA ALA A 395 1.15 -3.03 17.65
C ALA A 395 0.83 -1.94 18.69
N PRO A 396 1.12 -0.66 18.38
CA PRO A 396 0.65 0.49 19.15
C PRO A 396 -0.88 0.48 19.29
N ALA A 397 -1.40 1.09 20.36
CA ALA A 397 -2.82 1.46 20.37
C ALA A 397 -3.04 2.62 19.38
N GLU A 398 -4.24 2.70 18.81
CA GLU A 398 -4.73 3.81 18.01
C GLU A 398 -5.93 4.42 18.74
N VAL A 399 -5.85 5.69 19.11
CA VAL A 399 -6.91 6.42 19.83
C VAL A 399 -7.38 7.57 18.97
N LEU A 400 -8.68 7.62 18.71
CA LEU A 400 -9.33 8.74 18.03
C LEU A 400 -9.90 9.68 19.06
N ILE A 401 -9.60 10.96 18.93
CA ILE A 401 -10.12 12.02 19.78
C ILE A 401 -10.94 13.04 18.97
N ASP A 402 -11.93 13.62 19.62
CA ASP A 402 -12.64 14.81 19.14
C ASP A 402 -12.68 15.85 20.27
N GLY A 403 -11.78 16.84 20.21
CA GLY A 403 -11.47 17.67 21.36
C GLY A 403 -10.89 16.84 22.51
N ALA A 404 -11.51 16.93 23.70
CA ALA A 404 -11.09 16.16 24.87
C ALA A 404 -11.74 14.76 24.96
N GLU A 405 -12.68 14.42 24.06
CA GLU A 405 -13.39 13.15 24.09
C GLU A 405 -12.61 12.05 23.34
N VAL A 406 -12.48 10.88 23.95
CA VAL A 406 -12.01 9.68 23.25
C VAL A 406 -13.19 9.02 22.53
N VAL A 407 -13.18 9.10 21.20
CA VAL A 407 -14.23 8.53 20.34
C VAL A 407 -14.07 7.02 20.19
N SER A 408 -12.83 6.55 20.00
CA SER A 408 -12.54 5.12 19.93
C SER A 408 -11.09 4.84 20.29
N ALA A 409 -10.83 3.63 20.77
CA ALA A 409 -9.49 3.12 21.00
C ALA A 409 -9.41 1.69 20.47
N SER A 410 -8.48 1.43 19.56
CA SER A 410 -8.30 0.14 18.91
C SER A 410 -6.82 -0.26 18.89
N ARG A 411 -6.55 -1.50 18.50
CA ARG A 411 -5.19 -1.99 18.32
C ARG A 411 -5.20 -3.11 17.28
N LEU A 412 -4.31 -3.01 16.29
CA LEU A 412 -4.12 -4.07 15.31
C LEU A 412 -3.59 -5.35 15.97
N ALA A 413 -4.10 -6.49 15.54
CA ALA A 413 -3.65 -7.81 15.97
C ALA A 413 -3.38 -8.69 14.76
N LEU A 414 -2.22 -9.36 14.78
CA LEU A 414 -1.86 -10.34 13.76
C LEU A 414 -2.26 -11.73 14.24
N HIS A 415 -3.19 -12.35 13.52
CA HIS A 415 -3.68 -13.69 13.82
C HIS A 415 -3.15 -14.69 12.80
N ARG A 416 -2.73 -15.87 13.29
CA ARG A 416 -2.43 -17.01 12.43
C ARG A 416 -3.65 -17.89 12.32
N HIS A 417 -4.16 -18.04 11.11
CA HIS A 417 -5.22 -18.99 10.82
C HIS A 417 -4.61 -20.25 10.22
N ARG A 418 -5.08 -21.42 10.67
CA ARG A 418 -4.70 -22.69 10.06
C ARG A 418 -5.35 -22.75 8.68
N ILE A 419 -4.55 -22.72 7.63
CA ILE A 419 -5.03 -23.04 6.29
C ILE A 419 -5.21 -24.55 6.25
N THR A 420 -6.44 -25.02 6.41
CA THR A 420 -6.78 -26.43 6.17
C THR A 420 -6.93 -26.63 4.66
N ALA A 421 -5.85 -27.02 3.98
CA ALA A 421 -5.94 -27.49 2.61
C ALA A 421 -6.09 -29.02 2.60
N ALA A 422 -7.34 -29.50 2.52
CA ALA A 422 -7.81 -30.47 1.54
C ALA A 422 -9.21 -30.98 1.94
N ALA A 423 -10.24 -30.48 1.23
CA ALA A 423 -11.25 -31.43 0.77
C ALA A 423 -10.47 -32.45 -0.07
N LYS A 424 -10.50 -33.73 0.35
CA LYS A 424 -10.01 -34.82 -0.50
C LYS A 424 -10.68 -34.65 -1.87
N PRO A 425 -9.94 -34.70 -3.00
CA PRO A 425 -10.61 -34.90 -4.27
C PRO A 425 -11.41 -36.18 -4.12
N GLU A 426 -12.70 -36.14 -4.47
CA GLU A 426 -13.54 -37.33 -4.48
C GLU A 426 -12.79 -38.46 -5.17
N GLN A 427 -12.56 -39.55 -4.43
CA GLN A 427 -12.09 -40.79 -5.02
C GLN A 427 -13.16 -41.21 -6.03
N ARG A 428 -12.94 -40.90 -7.31
CA ARG A 428 -13.52 -41.71 -8.37
C ARG A 428 -12.98 -43.11 -8.16
N THR A 429 -13.81 -43.97 -7.59
CA THR A 429 -13.60 -45.42 -7.56
C THR A 429 -13.68 -45.93 -8.99
N GLY A 430 -12.58 -45.80 -9.72
CA GLY A 430 -12.31 -46.53 -10.95
C GLY A 430 -11.36 -47.66 -10.60
N THR A 431 -11.91 -48.87 -10.47
CA THR A 431 -11.14 -50.11 -10.44
C THR A 431 -10.37 -50.25 -11.75
N GLY A 432 -9.05 -50.26 -11.69
CA GLY A 432 -8.18 -50.54 -12.82
C GLY A 432 -6.78 -50.82 -12.31
N GLU A 433 -6.48 -52.10 -12.07
CA GLU A 433 -5.10 -52.59 -12.02
C GLU A 433 -4.46 -52.33 -13.40
N SER A 434 -3.37 -51.56 -13.45
CA SER A 434 -2.48 -51.55 -14.60
C SER A 434 -1.03 -51.26 -14.19
N ASP A 435 -0.22 -52.31 -14.31
CA ASP A 435 1.21 -52.40 -14.62
C ASP A 435 2.24 -51.45 -13.98
N MET A 436 3.21 -52.07 -13.30
CA MET A 436 4.35 -51.50 -12.56
C MET A 436 5.60 -51.34 -13.46
N SER A 437 5.44 -50.93 -14.72
CA SER A 437 6.57 -50.66 -15.61
C SER A 437 6.43 -49.31 -16.29
N GLU A 438 7.40 -48.43 -16.01
CA GLU A 438 7.57 -47.05 -16.50
C GLU A 438 6.81 -45.98 -15.69
N GLN A 439 7.27 -45.76 -14.46
CA GLN A 439 6.82 -44.63 -13.65
C GLN A 439 7.49 -43.31 -14.05
N TRP A 440 8.69 -43.38 -14.64
CA TRP A 440 9.47 -42.26 -15.21
C TRP A 440 10.60 -42.80 -16.11
N ASP A 441 11.25 -41.94 -16.90
CA ASP A 441 12.36 -42.34 -17.77
C ASP A 441 13.71 -42.47 -17.02
N ALA A 442 14.67 -43.17 -17.62
CA ALA A 442 15.97 -43.42 -17.00
C ALA A 442 16.82 -42.13 -16.83
N SER A 443 16.62 -41.12 -17.69
CA SER A 443 17.27 -39.81 -17.54
C SER A 443 16.86 -39.15 -16.23
N TYR A 444 15.58 -39.25 -15.86
CA TYR A 444 15.05 -38.68 -14.63
C TYR A 444 15.72 -39.28 -13.39
N GLU A 445 15.79 -40.62 -13.36
CA GLU A 445 16.35 -41.33 -12.22
C GLU A 445 17.85 -41.06 -12.06
N ASN A 446 18.58 -41.03 -13.18
CA ASN A 446 20.02 -40.70 -13.18
C ASN A 446 20.27 -39.28 -12.69
N LEU A 447 19.48 -38.30 -13.17
CA LEU A 447 19.56 -36.91 -12.72
C LEU A 447 19.37 -36.81 -11.20
N LEU A 448 18.35 -37.47 -10.65
CA LEU A 448 18.11 -37.45 -9.20
C LEU A 448 19.26 -38.10 -8.43
N LYS A 449 19.82 -39.22 -8.90
CA LYS A 449 20.95 -39.89 -8.25
C LYS A 449 22.23 -39.05 -8.29
N GLU A 450 22.47 -38.29 -9.36
CA GLU A 450 23.61 -37.39 -9.47
C GLU A 450 23.54 -36.22 -8.48
N VAL A 451 22.35 -35.64 -8.29
CA VAL A 451 22.16 -34.49 -7.39
C VAL A 451 21.96 -34.93 -5.93
N LEU A 452 21.47 -36.15 -5.69
CA LEU A 452 21.16 -36.68 -4.36
C LEU A 452 21.98 -37.95 -4.06
N PRO A 453 23.20 -37.82 -3.49
CA PRO A 453 24.12 -38.95 -3.31
C PRO A 453 23.55 -40.10 -2.47
N ARG A 454 22.70 -39.81 -1.47
CA ARG A 454 22.04 -40.85 -0.65
C ARG A 454 20.96 -41.61 -1.40
N LEU A 455 20.45 -41.04 -2.50
CA LEU A 455 19.54 -41.74 -3.40
C LEU A 455 20.32 -42.66 -4.36
N ALA A 456 21.56 -42.30 -4.71
CA ALA A 456 22.46 -43.14 -5.50
C ALA A 456 22.90 -44.43 -4.77
N GLU A 457 22.87 -44.42 -3.43
CA GLU A 457 23.12 -45.61 -2.60
C GLU A 457 21.96 -46.64 -2.65
N GLN A 458 20.83 -46.31 -3.29
CA GLN A 458 19.69 -47.21 -3.42
C GLN A 458 19.70 -47.94 -4.78
N ASP A 459 19.53 -49.27 -4.73
CA ASP A 459 19.43 -50.12 -5.93
C ASP A 459 18.21 -49.76 -6.80
N THR A 460 17.14 -49.23 -6.20
CA THR A 460 15.91 -48.83 -6.89
C THR A 460 15.31 -47.59 -6.24
N VAL A 461 15.00 -46.57 -7.04
CA VAL A 461 14.34 -45.35 -6.54
C VAL A 461 12.85 -45.62 -6.42
N LEU A 462 12.32 -45.60 -5.20
CA LEU A 462 10.89 -45.77 -4.97
C LEU A 462 10.13 -44.45 -5.21
N PRO A 463 8.90 -44.52 -5.78
CA PRO A 463 8.00 -43.38 -6.04
C PRO A 463 7.77 -42.47 -4.86
N ASP A 464 7.60 -43.08 -3.70
CA ASP A 464 7.23 -42.41 -2.45
C ASP A 464 8.43 -42.11 -1.55
N THR A 465 9.67 -42.30 -2.05
CA THR A 465 10.87 -41.96 -1.28
C THR A 465 10.86 -40.47 -0.95
N SER A 466 11.00 -40.12 0.33
CA SER A 466 11.07 -38.72 0.73
C SER A 466 12.39 -38.11 0.25
N LEU A 467 12.32 -37.13 -0.66
CA LEU A 467 13.51 -36.49 -1.22
C LEU A 467 14.30 -35.74 -0.13
N LYS A 468 13.59 -35.16 0.85
CA LYS A 468 14.22 -34.51 2.02
C LYS A 468 15.08 -35.48 2.83
N SER A 469 14.65 -36.74 3.01
CA SER A 469 15.44 -37.73 3.76
C SER A 469 16.70 -38.19 3.04
N VAL A 470 16.73 -38.09 1.70
CA VAL A 470 17.89 -38.44 0.88
C VAL A 470 18.77 -37.22 0.54
N GLY A 471 18.55 -36.08 1.21
CA GLY A 471 19.46 -34.94 1.15
C GLY A 471 19.01 -33.79 0.23
N LEU A 472 17.74 -33.75 -0.18
CA LEU A 472 17.22 -32.60 -0.92
C LEU A 472 17.02 -31.40 0.02
N ASP A 473 18.03 -30.53 0.06
CA ASP A 473 17.97 -29.21 0.71
C ASP A 473 17.66 -28.09 -0.30
N SER A 474 17.58 -26.83 0.14
CA SER A 474 17.21 -25.70 -0.71
C SER A 474 18.17 -25.48 -1.89
N LEU A 475 19.46 -25.83 -1.75
CA LEU A 475 20.43 -25.69 -2.83
C LEU A 475 20.27 -26.82 -3.85
N ALA A 476 20.13 -28.05 -3.36
CA ALA A 476 19.86 -29.22 -4.20
C ALA A 476 18.52 -29.12 -4.94
N MET A 477 17.50 -28.48 -4.33
CA MET A 477 16.22 -28.19 -5.00
C MET A 477 16.40 -27.34 -6.26
N VAL A 478 17.17 -26.25 -6.15
CA VAL A 478 17.46 -25.36 -7.28
C VAL A 478 18.25 -26.09 -8.35
N GLU A 479 19.24 -26.90 -7.96
CA GLU A 479 20.03 -27.69 -8.90
C GLU A 479 19.19 -28.75 -9.63
N VAL A 480 18.31 -29.47 -8.91
CA VAL A 480 17.37 -30.43 -9.50
C VAL A 480 16.45 -29.74 -10.52
N LEU A 481 15.91 -28.57 -10.19
CA LEU A 481 15.06 -27.80 -11.11
C LEU A 481 15.78 -27.40 -12.38
N ILE A 482 16.94 -26.76 -12.27
CA ILE A 482 17.73 -26.31 -13.42
C ILE A 482 18.07 -27.49 -14.33
N ARG A 483 18.44 -28.64 -13.76
CA ARG A 483 18.76 -29.84 -14.53
C ARG A 483 17.52 -30.44 -15.20
N ILE A 484 16.36 -30.40 -14.55
CA ILE A 484 15.09 -30.87 -15.13
C ILE A 484 14.68 -29.99 -16.32
N GLU A 485 14.73 -28.67 -16.17
CA GLU A 485 14.41 -27.72 -17.25
C GLU A 485 15.32 -27.92 -18.45
N HIS A 486 16.62 -28.14 -18.19
CA HIS A 486 17.60 -28.40 -19.24
C HIS A 486 17.43 -29.77 -19.91
N GLU A 487 17.33 -30.87 -19.14
CA GLU A 487 17.21 -32.24 -19.67
C GLU A 487 15.94 -32.43 -20.49
N TYR A 488 14.85 -31.76 -20.10
CA TYR A 488 13.54 -31.93 -20.73
C TYR A 488 13.09 -30.74 -21.59
N ALA A 489 13.94 -29.73 -21.75
CA ALA A 489 13.63 -28.49 -22.47
C ALA A 489 12.28 -27.88 -22.01
N LEU A 490 12.13 -27.74 -20.68
CA LEU A 490 10.94 -27.18 -20.05
C LEU A 490 11.22 -25.80 -19.47
N ASP A 491 10.19 -24.96 -19.46
CA ASP A 491 10.13 -23.72 -18.68
C ASP A 491 9.08 -23.95 -17.59
N ILE A 492 9.50 -24.06 -16.32
CA ILE A 492 8.60 -24.40 -15.20
C ILE A 492 8.23 -23.13 -14.45
N PRO A 493 6.96 -22.67 -14.53
CA PRO A 493 6.52 -21.45 -13.84
C PRO A 493 6.69 -21.55 -12.31
N ASP A 494 7.09 -20.44 -11.68
CA ASP A 494 7.22 -20.34 -10.22
C ASP A 494 5.93 -20.71 -9.47
N GLU A 495 4.77 -20.47 -10.08
CA GLU A 495 3.45 -20.82 -9.53
C GLU A 495 3.21 -22.34 -9.39
N ASP A 496 3.93 -23.16 -10.16
CA ASP A 496 3.86 -24.62 -10.07
C ASP A 496 4.80 -25.19 -9.01
N LEU A 497 5.76 -24.40 -8.50
CA LEU A 497 6.75 -24.81 -7.49
C LEU A 497 6.17 -24.78 -6.07
N VAL A 498 5.08 -25.52 -5.87
CA VAL A 498 4.41 -25.62 -4.56
C VAL A 498 5.15 -26.60 -3.63
N PRO A 499 5.03 -26.45 -2.28
CA PRO A 499 5.81 -27.23 -1.31
C PRO A 499 5.73 -28.76 -1.45
N GLY A 500 4.67 -29.29 -2.07
CA GLY A 500 4.47 -30.73 -2.29
C GLY A 500 5.22 -31.32 -3.49
N VAL A 501 5.68 -30.50 -4.44
CA VAL A 501 6.37 -30.98 -5.66
C VAL A 501 7.64 -31.74 -5.32
N PHE A 502 8.44 -31.20 -4.39
CA PHE A 502 9.72 -31.75 -3.96
C PHE A 502 9.60 -32.79 -2.85
N ALA A 503 8.39 -33.29 -2.57
CA ALA A 503 8.21 -34.27 -1.50
C ALA A 503 8.81 -35.63 -1.88
N THR A 504 8.57 -36.09 -3.11
CA THR A 504 8.93 -37.42 -3.60
C THR A 504 9.34 -37.39 -5.09
N PRO A 505 10.08 -38.39 -5.60
CA PRO A 505 10.31 -38.54 -7.03
C PRO A 505 9.01 -38.52 -7.85
N ALA A 506 7.94 -39.16 -7.38
CA ALA A 506 6.68 -39.23 -8.13
C ALA A 506 5.99 -37.86 -8.27
N THR A 507 5.99 -37.06 -7.19
CA THR A 507 5.40 -35.71 -7.21
C THR A 507 6.17 -34.76 -8.12
N LEU A 508 7.50 -34.90 -8.14
CA LEU A 508 8.38 -34.11 -9.01
C LEU A 508 8.28 -34.56 -10.48
N TRP A 509 8.13 -35.86 -10.74
CA TRP A 509 7.84 -36.37 -12.08
C TRP A 509 6.50 -35.88 -12.62
N THR A 510 5.48 -35.79 -11.75
CA THR A 510 4.16 -35.26 -12.13
C THR A 510 4.24 -33.81 -12.60
N LEU A 511 5.13 -33.00 -12.00
CA LEU A 511 5.39 -31.63 -12.47
C LEU A 511 5.95 -31.64 -13.90
N ILE A 512 6.95 -32.48 -14.18
CA ILE A 512 7.55 -32.61 -15.52
C ILE A 512 6.49 -32.98 -16.56
N GLN A 513 5.63 -33.95 -16.26
CA GLN A 513 4.56 -34.36 -17.18
C GLN A 513 3.56 -33.24 -17.45
N ARG A 514 3.10 -32.53 -16.41
CA ARG A 514 2.18 -31.39 -16.58
C ARG A 514 2.81 -30.23 -17.36
N SER A 515 4.11 -29.99 -17.19
CA SER A 515 4.82 -28.97 -17.94
C SER A 515 5.00 -29.39 -19.41
N ARG A 516 5.30 -30.67 -19.69
CA ARG A 516 5.34 -31.21 -21.06
C ARG A 516 3.98 -31.10 -21.76
N GLU A 517 2.89 -31.42 -21.07
CA GLU A 517 1.53 -31.30 -21.63
C GLU A 517 1.17 -29.85 -21.99
N ARG A 518 1.57 -28.88 -21.16
CA ARG A 518 1.38 -27.46 -21.46
C ARG A 518 2.23 -26.99 -22.63
N SER A 519 3.50 -27.40 -22.70
CA SER A 519 4.38 -27.05 -23.82
C SER A 519 3.98 -27.73 -25.14
N GLY A 520 3.40 -28.93 -25.07
CA GLY A 520 2.89 -29.67 -26.23
C GLY A 520 1.51 -29.21 -26.74
N SER A 521 0.67 -28.64 -25.88
CA SER A 521 -0.64 -28.07 -26.27
C SER A 521 -0.52 -26.67 -26.92
N ALA A 522 0.68 -26.10 -26.97
CA ALA A 522 0.99 -24.80 -27.56
C ALA A 522 1.65 -24.89 -28.96
N ALA A 523 1.66 -26.08 -29.58
CA ALA A 523 2.21 -26.35 -30.91
C ALA A 523 1.13 -26.61 -31.98
#